data_AF-A0A7W1CTL9-F1
#
_entry.id   AF-A0A7W1CTL9-F1
#
_cell.length_a   1.000
_cell.length_b   1.000
_cell.length_c   1.000
_cell.angle_alpha   90.00
_cell.angle_beta   90.00
_cell.angle_gamma   90.00
#
_symmetry.space_group_name_H-M   'P 1'
#
loop_
_entity.id
_entity.type
_entity.pdbx_description
1 polymer ?
#
loop_
_entity_poly.entity_id
_entity_poly.type
_entity_poly.pdbx_seq_one_letter_code
_entity_poly.pdbx_strand_id
1 'polypeptide(L)'
;MSRRSTGRKGSTESNEFPPLQLVYVDQAPLRDRVAGECSEAMLRLEEGRAGWHHFERKDKPAFTRWRAREFGALLSRAREVEIQIRDSQTLIHEVEMEMRRGFQDGHRAYQRVMFRRANPSADPVEAQSAGENRGAARKLSDFEKEALFQEWVKRSLGTNPDKMDDEAYSASFEAFKSHMFRPPAEEPPPPNLGRPRAPERPHRPAEPAPGPELPEETDIRVKELYRRLVRRLHPDLRADCNAAVSALWHEVQEAYAASDVARMEILLALSDIETRRTAGQSLSQMQAVRTELERALQRLEKSLLEAEGEDAWDFARLGPTPGLRTRVERELKSD
;
A
#
# COMPACT_ATOMS: atom_id res chain seq x y z
N MET A 1 -95.06 -30.36 -0.90
CA MET A 1 -93.64 -30.05 -0.68
C MET A 1 -92.83 -31.12 -1.43
N SER A 2 -92.27 -30.79 -2.60
CA SER A 2 -90.84 -30.45 -2.81
C SER A 2 -89.90 -31.63 -2.58
N ARG A 3 -88.96 -32.05 -3.44
CA ARG A 3 -88.38 -31.56 -4.71
C ARG A 3 -87.56 -32.71 -5.34
N ARG A 4 -87.36 -32.65 -6.67
CA ARG A 4 -86.35 -33.41 -7.45
C ARG A 4 -84.92 -33.05 -7.03
N SER A 5 -83.97 -33.98 -7.18
CA SER A 5 -82.56 -33.72 -7.55
C SER A 5 -81.88 -35.05 -7.90
N THR A 6 -81.77 -35.47 -9.16
CA THR A 6 -80.58 -35.30 -10.04
C THR A 6 -79.25 -35.06 -9.31
N GLY A 7 -78.35 -36.04 -9.37
CA GLY A 7 -76.90 -35.90 -9.13
C GLY A 7 -76.18 -36.94 -9.99
N ARG A 8 -75.87 -36.62 -11.25
CA ARG A 8 -74.55 -36.14 -11.73
C ARG A 8 -73.43 -37.17 -11.47
N LYS A 9 -73.19 -38.02 -12.48
CA LYS A 9 -71.93 -38.74 -12.70
C LYS A 9 -70.81 -37.68 -12.76
N GLY A 10 -70.03 -37.58 -11.70
CA GLY A 10 -68.73 -36.92 -11.71
C GLY A 10 -67.69 -37.95 -12.08
N SER A 11 -67.31 -37.99 -13.35
CA SER A 11 -66.05 -38.57 -13.81
C SER A 11 -64.91 -37.79 -13.15
N THR A 12 -64.37 -38.30 -12.06
CA THR A 12 -63.07 -37.86 -11.57
C THR A 12 -62.05 -38.65 -12.36
N GLU A 13 -61.58 -38.05 -13.46
CA GLU A 13 -60.34 -38.47 -14.09
C GLU A 13 -59.24 -38.40 -13.03
N SER A 14 -58.93 -39.56 -12.46
CA SER A 14 -57.71 -39.79 -11.70
C SER A 14 -56.56 -39.55 -12.68
N ASN A 15 -56.05 -38.33 -12.66
CA ASN A 15 -54.78 -37.99 -13.28
C ASN A 15 -53.68 -38.69 -12.47
N GLU A 16 -53.57 -40.01 -12.67
CA GLU A 16 -52.49 -40.86 -12.19
C GLU A 16 -51.24 -40.43 -12.93
N PHE A 17 -50.54 -39.44 -12.37
CA PHE A 17 -49.14 -39.26 -12.70
C PHE A 17 -48.42 -40.60 -12.40
N PRO A 18 -47.66 -41.16 -13.35
CA PRO A 18 -46.99 -42.42 -13.13
C PRO A 18 -46.10 -42.31 -11.88
N PRO A 19 -46.11 -43.31 -10.98
CA PRO A 19 -45.34 -43.26 -9.76
C PRO A 19 -43.87 -43.05 -10.10
N LEU A 20 -43.27 -42.00 -9.53
CA LEU A 20 -41.83 -41.72 -9.65
C LEU A 20 -41.06 -42.97 -9.22
N GLN A 21 -40.51 -43.68 -10.19
CA GLN A 21 -39.72 -44.88 -9.94
C GLN A 21 -38.36 -44.44 -9.39
N LEU A 22 -38.11 -44.69 -8.11
CA LEU A 22 -36.82 -44.38 -7.48
C LEU A 22 -35.78 -45.37 -8.01
N VAL A 23 -34.93 -44.94 -8.94
CA VAL A 23 -33.82 -45.76 -9.45
C VAL A 23 -32.66 -45.66 -8.47
N TYR A 24 -32.32 -46.77 -7.82
CA TYR A 24 -31.09 -46.88 -7.04
C TYR A 24 -29.90 -47.02 -7.99
N VAL A 25 -29.11 -45.96 -8.11
CA VAL A 25 -27.83 -45.99 -8.83
C VAL A 25 -26.73 -46.31 -7.83
N ASP A 26 -26.03 -47.44 -8.03
CA ASP A 26 -24.81 -47.72 -7.29
C ASP A 26 -23.76 -46.65 -7.62
N GLN A 27 -23.42 -45.85 -6.62
CA GLN A 27 -22.45 -44.76 -6.76
C GLN A 27 -21.02 -45.19 -6.49
N ALA A 28 -20.77 -46.40 -5.99
CA ALA A 28 -19.42 -46.90 -5.69
C ALA A 28 -18.46 -46.80 -6.89
N PRO A 29 -18.79 -47.33 -8.09
CA PRO A 29 -17.86 -47.27 -9.22
C PRO A 29 -17.62 -45.83 -9.71
N LEU A 30 -18.60 -44.95 -9.55
CA LEU A 30 -18.44 -43.53 -9.90
C LEU A 30 -17.55 -42.80 -8.90
N ARG A 31 -17.64 -43.14 -7.61
CA ARG A 31 -16.76 -42.61 -6.56
C ARG A 31 -15.33 -43.07 -6.76
N ASP A 32 -15.11 -44.35 -7.05
CA ASP A 32 -13.77 -44.89 -7.29
C ASP A 32 -13.09 -44.21 -8.48
N ARG A 33 -13.84 -43.98 -9.57
CA ARG A 33 -13.33 -43.24 -10.72
C ARG A 33 -12.93 -41.82 -10.35
N VAL A 34 -13.80 -41.06 -9.69
CA VAL A 34 -13.50 -39.67 -9.31
C VAL A 34 -12.36 -39.62 -8.29
N ALA A 35 -12.25 -40.60 -7.38
CA ALA A 35 -11.12 -40.72 -6.46
C ALA A 35 -9.80 -40.94 -7.20
N GLY A 36 -9.79 -41.79 -8.24
CA GLY A 36 -8.64 -41.99 -9.11
C GLY A 36 -8.23 -40.70 -9.82
N GLU A 37 -9.18 -40.01 -10.45
CA GLU A 37 -8.95 -38.72 -11.12
C GLU A 37 -8.41 -37.64 -10.15
N CYS A 38 -8.96 -37.57 -8.93
CA CYS A 38 -8.45 -36.67 -7.88
C CYS A 38 -7.04 -37.05 -7.43
N SER A 39 -6.72 -38.33 -7.33
CA SER A 39 -5.39 -38.80 -6.93
C SER A 39 -4.34 -38.49 -8.01
N GLU A 40 -4.68 -38.69 -9.28
CA GLU A 40 -3.85 -38.31 -10.42
C GLU A 40 -3.62 -36.79 -10.47
N ALA A 41 -4.68 -35.99 -10.28
CA ALA A 41 -4.58 -34.54 -10.25
C ALA A 41 -3.72 -34.04 -9.07
N MET A 42 -3.80 -34.68 -7.91
CA MET A 42 -2.92 -34.41 -6.77
C MET A 42 -1.45 -34.68 -7.10
N LEU A 43 -1.13 -35.83 -7.71
CA LEU A 43 0.25 -36.17 -8.08
C LEU A 43 0.84 -35.15 -9.06
N ARG A 44 0.09 -34.77 -10.10
CA ARG A 44 0.51 -33.72 -11.05
C ARG A 44 0.78 -32.39 -10.35
N LEU A 45 -0.04 -32.05 -9.35
CA LEU A 45 0.10 -30.79 -8.63
C LEU A 45 1.34 -30.80 -7.74
N GLU A 46 1.65 -31.94 -7.13
CA GLU A 46 2.88 -32.14 -6.36
C GLU A 46 4.12 -32.07 -7.25
N GLU A 47 4.09 -32.69 -8.43
CA GLU A 47 5.17 -32.63 -9.43
C GLU A 47 5.41 -31.19 -9.91
N GLY A 48 4.36 -30.49 -10.33
CA GLY A 48 4.45 -29.09 -10.74
C GLY A 48 4.98 -28.21 -9.62
N ARG A 49 4.56 -28.46 -8.37
CA ARG A 49 4.99 -27.70 -7.21
C ARG A 49 6.46 -27.96 -6.89
N ALA A 50 6.92 -29.20 -7.04
CA ALA A 50 8.34 -29.53 -6.92
C ALA A 50 9.19 -28.83 -7.99
N GLY A 51 8.68 -28.73 -9.22
CA GLY A 51 9.28 -27.94 -10.31
C GLY A 51 9.39 -26.46 -9.94
N TRP A 52 8.30 -25.85 -9.48
CA TRP A 52 8.29 -24.46 -9.04
C TRP A 52 9.27 -24.19 -7.89
N HIS A 53 9.32 -25.07 -6.89
CA HIS A 53 10.30 -24.96 -5.79
C HIS A 53 11.74 -25.07 -6.26
N HIS A 54 12.02 -25.91 -7.26
CA HIS A 54 13.34 -26.00 -7.87
C HIS A 54 13.75 -24.65 -8.46
N PHE A 55 12.84 -24.07 -9.25
CA PHE A 55 13.04 -22.79 -9.91
C PHE A 55 13.27 -21.65 -8.91
N GLU A 56 12.38 -21.49 -7.92
CA GLU A 56 12.49 -20.40 -6.93
C GLU A 56 13.72 -20.55 -6.03
N ARG A 57 14.03 -21.76 -5.57
CA ARG A 57 15.06 -21.97 -4.54
C ARG A 57 16.45 -22.20 -5.10
N LYS A 58 16.55 -22.72 -6.33
CA LYS A 58 17.85 -23.08 -6.93
C LYS A 58 18.16 -22.22 -8.14
N ASP A 59 17.26 -22.18 -9.11
CA ASP A 59 17.55 -21.54 -10.40
C ASP A 59 17.62 -20.00 -10.29
N LYS A 60 16.59 -19.34 -9.72
CA LYS A 60 16.58 -17.89 -9.50
C LYS A 60 17.80 -17.39 -8.71
N PRO A 61 18.16 -17.99 -7.55
CA PRO A 61 19.32 -17.55 -6.80
C PRO A 61 20.64 -17.85 -7.52
N ALA A 62 20.74 -18.97 -8.26
CA ALA A 62 21.93 -19.29 -9.04
C ALA A 62 22.15 -18.28 -10.18
N PHE A 63 21.09 -17.94 -10.91
CA PHE A 63 21.11 -16.92 -11.95
C PHE A 63 21.48 -15.55 -11.38
N THR A 64 20.86 -15.14 -10.26
CA THR A 64 21.15 -13.86 -9.61
C THR A 64 22.62 -13.75 -9.18
N ARG A 65 23.16 -14.81 -8.58
CA ARG A 65 24.59 -14.86 -8.18
C ARG A 65 25.52 -14.78 -9.38
N TRP A 66 25.20 -15.50 -10.46
CA TRP A 66 25.97 -15.44 -11.69
C TRP A 66 25.91 -14.05 -12.34
N ARG A 67 24.71 -13.46 -12.45
CA ARG A 67 24.51 -12.12 -13.02
C ARG A 67 25.29 -11.06 -12.24
N ALA A 68 25.25 -11.12 -10.90
CA ALA A 68 26.02 -10.23 -10.04
C ALA A 68 27.54 -10.42 -10.22
N ARG A 69 28.00 -11.64 -10.47
CA ARG A 69 29.43 -11.94 -10.68
C ARG A 69 29.94 -11.47 -12.06
N GLU A 70 29.22 -11.79 -13.14
CA GLU A 70 29.68 -11.46 -14.50
C GLU A 70 29.44 -10.00 -14.88
N PHE A 71 28.30 -9.43 -14.45
CA PHE A 71 27.87 -8.08 -14.84
C PHE A 71 27.91 -7.09 -13.67
N GLY A 72 28.55 -7.43 -12.56
CA GLY A 72 28.59 -6.58 -11.35
C GLY A 72 29.10 -5.17 -11.61
N ALA A 73 30.14 -5.01 -12.43
CA ALA A 73 30.68 -3.68 -12.79
C ALA A 73 29.67 -2.85 -13.59
N LEU A 74 28.97 -3.47 -14.56
CA LEU A 74 27.94 -2.81 -15.35
C LEU A 74 26.72 -2.45 -14.49
N LEU A 75 26.28 -3.35 -13.61
CA LEU A 75 25.18 -3.09 -12.66
C LEU A 75 25.50 -1.94 -11.70
N SER A 76 26.72 -1.88 -11.17
CA SER A 76 27.17 -0.76 -10.34
C SER A 76 27.16 0.54 -11.14
N ARG A 77 27.65 0.51 -12.39
CA ARG A 77 27.63 1.69 -13.25
C ARG A 77 26.22 2.16 -13.57
N ALA A 78 25.29 1.24 -13.85
CA ALA A 78 23.89 1.57 -14.07
C ALA A 78 23.27 2.26 -12.84
N ARG A 79 23.53 1.73 -11.63
CA ARG A 79 23.07 2.35 -10.37
C ARG A 79 23.66 3.74 -10.15
N GLU A 80 24.94 3.95 -10.44
CA GLU A 80 25.57 5.28 -10.36
C GLU A 80 24.89 6.28 -11.29
N VAL A 81 24.61 5.88 -12.54
CA VAL A 81 23.94 6.74 -13.51
C VAL A 81 22.50 7.02 -13.08
N GLU A 82 21.77 6.03 -12.57
CA GLU A 82 20.41 6.22 -12.07
C GLU A 82 20.36 7.18 -10.88
N ILE A 83 21.31 7.08 -9.93
CA ILE A 83 21.47 8.03 -8.83
C ILE A 83 21.74 9.44 -9.40
N GLN A 84 22.64 9.56 -10.38
CA GLN A 84 22.91 10.85 -11.03
C GLN A 84 21.69 11.45 -11.74
N ILE A 85 20.87 10.61 -12.39
CA ILE A 85 19.63 11.04 -13.03
C ILE A 85 18.65 11.55 -11.97
N ARG A 86 18.42 10.79 -10.90
CA ARG A 86 17.53 11.19 -9.81
C ARG A 86 18.01 12.48 -9.14
N ASP A 87 19.30 12.58 -8.83
CA ASP A 87 19.90 13.78 -8.25
C ASP A 87 19.74 15.00 -9.15
N SER A 88 19.89 14.82 -10.47
CA SER A 88 19.68 15.86 -11.49
C SER A 88 18.20 16.26 -11.58
N GLN A 89 17.27 15.32 -11.54
CA GLN A 89 15.83 15.58 -11.52
C GLN A 89 15.42 16.35 -10.25
N THR A 90 15.93 15.96 -9.08
CA THR A 90 15.71 16.69 -7.83
C THR A 90 16.27 18.11 -7.92
N LEU A 91 17.45 18.27 -8.51
CA LEU A 91 18.07 19.58 -8.70
C LEU A 91 17.23 20.48 -9.61
N ILE A 92 16.76 19.95 -10.74
CA ILE A 92 15.86 20.68 -11.66
C ILE A 92 14.59 21.09 -10.90
N HIS A 93 13.97 20.16 -10.18
CA HIS A 93 12.77 20.45 -9.41
C HIS A 93 12.99 21.55 -8.36
N GLU A 94 14.10 21.51 -7.62
CA GLU A 94 14.46 22.55 -6.65
C GLU A 94 14.66 23.93 -7.31
N VAL A 95 15.31 23.97 -8.48
CA VAL A 95 15.52 25.21 -9.24
C VAL A 95 14.19 25.75 -9.76
N GLU A 96 13.33 24.90 -10.31
CA GLU A 96 11.98 25.28 -10.75
C GLU A 96 11.12 25.79 -9.59
N MET A 97 11.25 25.19 -8.40
CA MET A 97 10.58 25.67 -7.19
C MET A 97 11.08 27.07 -6.78
N GLU A 98 12.38 27.37 -6.90
CA GLU A 98 12.88 28.72 -6.65
C GLU A 98 12.44 29.72 -7.73
N MET A 99 12.42 29.33 -9.00
CA MET A 99 11.92 30.20 -10.06
C MET A 99 10.45 30.56 -9.85
N ARG A 100 9.61 29.58 -9.47
CA ARG A 100 8.20 29.82 -9.09
C ARG A 100 8.02 30.74 -7.90
N ARG A 101 9.02 30.83 -7.00
CA ARG A 101 9.00 31.73 -5.83
C ARG A 101 9.34 33.19 -6.15
N GLY A 102 9.79 33.51 -7.37
CA GLY A 102 9.96 34.90 -7.82
C GLY A 102 11.26 35.22 -8.58
N PHE A 103 12.12 34.25 -8.85
CA PHE A 103 13.32 34.48 -9.68
C PHE A 103 13.01 34.29 -11.16
N GLN A 104 13.17 35.35 -11.97
CA GLN A 104 13.02 35.27 -13.43
C GLN A 104 14.26 34.69 -14.14
N ASP A 105 15.43 34.72 -13.48
CA ASP A 105 16.69 34.21 -14.02
C ASP A 105 17.04 32.84 -13.43
N GLY A 106 17.08 31.82 -14.29
CA GLY A 106 17.39 30.44 -13.91
C GLY A 106 18.81 30.26 -13.36
N HIS A 107 19.77 31.10 -13.78
CA HIS A 107 21.15 30.99 -13.31
C HIS A 107 21.28 31.37 -11.82
N ARG A 108 20.60 32.44 -11.40
CA ARG A 108 20.55 32.87 -9.99
C ARG A 108 19.80 31.87 -9.10
N ALA A 109 18.72 31.29 -9.62
CA ALA A 109 17.98 30.23 -8.93
C ALA A 109 18.87 28.99 -8.68
N TYR A 110 19.64 28.57 -9.70
CA TYR A 110 20.63 27.48 -9.58
C TYR A 110 21.71 27.76 -8.53
N GLN A 111 22.34 28.94 -8.56
CA GLN A 111 23.37 29.30 -7.58
C GLN A 111 22.85 29.26 -6.14
N ARG A 112 21.61 29.71 -5.91
CA ARG A 112 20.96 29.69 -4.60
C ARG A 112 20.61 28.27 -4.14
N VAL A 113 20.15 27.41 -5.05
CA VAL A 113 19.94 25.99 -4.75
C VAL A 113 21.25 25.30 -4.38
N MET A 114 22.31 25.51 -5.16
CA MET A 114 23.65 24.98 -4.86
C MET A 114 24.20 25.50 -3.53
N PHE A 115 23.99 26.79 -3.22
CA PHE A 115 24.37 27.37 -1.94
C PHE A 115 23.63 26.72 -0.76
N ARG A 116 22.35 26.41 -0.90
CA ARG A 116 21.57 25.70 0.14
C ARG A 116 21.94 24.24 0.28
N ARG A 117 22.20 23.54 -0.84
CA ARG A 117 22.70 22.17 -0.79
C ARG A 117 24.06 22.08 -0.08
N ALA A 118 24.92 23.09 -0.26
CA ALA A 118 26.19 23.21 0.47
C ALA A 118 26.02 23.65 1.94
N ASN A 119 24.91 24.35 2.27
CA ASN A 119 24.64 24.89 3.61
C ASN A 119 23.22 24.50 4.08
N PRO A 120 23.01 23.23 4.47
CA PRO A 120 21.68 22.72 4.84
C PRO A 120 21.10 23.35 6.14
N SER A 121 21.92 24.05 6.93
CA SER A 121 21.52 24.73 8.16
C SER A 121 21.21 26.23 8.00
N ALA A 122 21.32 26.78 6.78
CA ALA A 122 20.97 28.17 6.52
C ALA A 122 19.45 28.29 6.31
N ASP A 123 18.73 28.79 7.31
CA ASP A 123 17.28 28.96 7.27
C ASP A 123 16.81 29.88 6.11
N PRO A 124 15.61 29.67 5.53
CA PRO A 124 15.12 30.43 4.36
C PRO A 124 14.81 31.90 4.63
N VAL A 125 14.95 32.37 5.87
CA VAL A 125 14.43 33.66 6.33
C VAL A 125 15.38 34.82 6.02
N GLU A 126 16.69 34.58 5.87
CA GLU A 126 17.66 35.68 5.71
C GLU A 126 17.85 36.15 4.26
N ALA A 127 17.43 35.36 3.27
CA ALA A 127 17.63 35.71 1.86
C ALA A 127 16.43 36.45 1.22
N GLN A 128 15.44 36.86 2.01
CA GLN A 128 14.30 37.70 1.59
C GLN A 128 14.43 39.17 2.05
N SER A 129 15.43 39.51 2.86
CA SER A 129 15.53 40.85 3.47
C SER A 129 16.27 41.90 2.63
N ALA A 130 16.77 41.54 1.45
CA ALA A 130 17.56 42.46 0.61
C ALA A 130 16.77 43.16 -0.51
N GLY A 131 15.47 42.92 -0.64
CA GLY A 131 14.66 43.58 -1.65
C GLY A 131 13.21 43.74 -1.21
N GLU A 132 12.76 45.00 -1.22
CA GLU A 132 11.34 45.41 -1.19
C GLU A 132 10.68 45.59 0.18
N ASN A 133 10.92 46.78 0.73
CA ASN A 133 10.01 47.44 1.66
C ASN A 133 8.86 48.08 0.87
N ARG A 134 7.63 47.57 0.98
CA ARG A 134 6.40 48.33 0.67
C ARG A 134 5.20 47.85 1.51
N GLY A 135 4.96 48.59 2.60
CA GLY A 135 3.61 49.04 2.95
C GLY A 135 2.62 48.01 3.51
N ALA A 136 2.90 47.45 4.68
CA ALA A 136 1.85 47.07 5.62
C ALA A 136 2.33 47.46 7.02
N ALA A 137 1.59 48.34 7.70
CA ALA A 137 1.91 48.77 9.05
C ALA A 137 1.92 47.54 9.97
N ARG A 138 3.13 47.06 10.25
CA ARG A 138 3.39 46.02 11.25
C ARG A 138 2.84 46.57 12.57
N LYS A 139 1.77 45.96 13.09
CA LYS A 139 1.22 46.32 14.41
C LYS A 139 2.32 45.97 15.42
N LEU A 140 3.02 46.99 15.91
CA LEU A 140 4.10 46.81 16.88
C LEU A 140 3.53 46.11 18.12
N SER A 141 4.24 45.08 18.57
CA SER A 141 3.94 44.38 19.82
C SER A 141 4.11 45.35 20.99
N ASP A 142 3.37 45.15 22.09
CA ASP A 142 3.48 46.02 23.26
C ASP A 142 4.90 46.02 23.86
N PHE A 143 5.64 44.93 23.67
CA PHE A 143 7.06 44.84 24.02
C PHE A 143 7.97 45.79 23.20
N GLU A 144 7.67 45.97 21.91
CA GLU A 144 8.41 46.88 21.03
C GLU A 144 8.06 48.34 21.31
N LYS A 145 6.81 48.62 21.70
CA LYS A 145 6.37 49.95 22.16
C LYS A 145 7.02 50.34 23.48
N GLU A 146 7.19 49.37 24.39
CA GLU A 146 7.89 49.55 25.66
C GLU A 146 9.37 49.91 25.44
N ALA A 147 10.06 49.22 24.53
CA ALA A 147 11.45 49.53 24.22
C ALA A 147 11.65 50.97 23.69
N LEU A 148 10.72 51.46 22.88
CA LEU A 148 10.73 52.83 22.36
C LEU A 148 10.41 53.88 23.43
N PHE A 149 9.52 53.56 24.38
CA PHE A 149 9.26 54.42 25.54
C PHE A 149 10.48 54.53 26.44
N GLN A 150 11.18 53.41 26.68
CA GLN A 150 12.38 53.37 27.51
C GLN A 150 13.54 54.21 26.94
N GLU A 151 13.75 54.18 25.63
CA GLU A 151 14.69 55.08 24.97
C GLU A 151 14.26 56.55 25.06
N TRP A 152 12.96 56.83 24.90
CA TRP A 152 12.43 58.18 24.96
C TRP A 152 12.54 58.80 26.36
N VAL A 153 12.26 58.03 27.43
CA VAL A 153 12.42 58.48 28.82
C VAL A 153 13.88 58.76 29.14
N LYS A 154 14.80 57.87 28.74
CA LYS A 154 16.25 58.09 28.91
C LYS A 154 16.74 59.34 28.18
N ARG A 155 16.19 59.63 27.01
CA ARG A 155 16.64 60.73 26.14
C ARG A 155 15.99 62.08 26.42
N SER A 156 14.70 62.12 26.76
CA SER A 156 13.95 63.37 26.99
C SER A 156 13.93 63.80 28.46
N LEU A 157 13.89 62.85 29.41
CA LEU A 157 13.82 63.14 30.85
C LEU A 157 15.15 62.93 31.56
N GLY A 158 16.12 62.26 30.93
CA GLY A 158 17.46 62.03 31.49
C GLY A 158 17.48 61.10 32.72
N THR A 159 16.37 60.45 33.02
CA THR A 159 16.18 59.58 34.19
C THR A 159 16.29 58.11 33.78
N ASN A 160 16.88 57.28 34.64
CA ASN A 160 16.94 55.83 34.39
C ASN A 160 15.57 55.22 34.73
N PRO A 161 14.90 54.55 33.78
CA PRO A 161 13.52 54.10 33.95
C PRO A 161 13.33 53.06 35.07
N ASP A 162 14.35 52.29 35.39
CA ASP A 162 14.34 51.32 36.50
C ASP A 162 14.33 52.00 37.89
N LYS A 163 14.33 53.34 37.95
CA LYS A 163 14.24 54.12 39.20
C LYS A 163 12.91 54.84 39.37
N MET A 164 11.97 54.69 38.43
CA MET A 164 10.61 55.20 38.57
C MET A 164 9.77 54.22 39.39
N ASP A 165 8.83 54.74 40.17
CA ASP A 165 7.84 53.92 40.87
C ASP A 165 6.85 53.29 39.87
N ASP A 166 6.39 52.06 40.12
CA ASP A 166 5.68 51.23 39.13
C ASP A 166 4.34 51.86 38.68
N GLU A 167 3.65 52.57 39.59
CA GLU A 167 2.43 53.32 39.27
C GLU A 167 2.73 54.54 38.39
N ALA A 168 3.82 55.25 38.66
CA ALA A 168 4.24 56.41 37.86
C ALA A 168 4.77 55.99 36.48
N TYR A 169 5.44 54.84 36.40
CA TYR A 169 5.93 54.23 35.17
C TYR A 169 4.76 53.84 34.25
N SER A 170 3.77 53.13 34.77
CA SER A 170 2.62 52.66 34.00
C SER A 170 1.76 53.83 33.48
N ALA A 171 1.53 54.86 34.31
CA ALA A 171 0.77 56.04 33.91
C ALA A 171 1.45 56.85 32.80
N SER A 172 2.78 56.96 32.83
CA SER A 172 3.55 57.67 31.81
C SER A 172 3.69 56.86 30.51
N PHE A 173 3.75 55.53 30.59
CA PHE A 173 3.73 54.64 29.43
C PHE A 173 2.39 54.69 28.67
N GLU A 174 1.26 54.70 29.40
CA GLU A 174 -0.08 54.84 28.78
C GLU A 174 -0.27 56.22 28.11
N ALA A 175 0.22 57.29 28.75
CA ALA A 175 0.21 58.62 28.16
C ALA A 175 1.08 58.70 26.88
N PHE A 176 2.24 58.02 26.86
CA PHE A 176 3.10 57.90 25.68
C PHE A 176 2.44 57.11 24.55
N LYS A 177 1.81 55.96 24.84
CA LYS A 177 1.06 55.18 23.85
C LYS A 177 -0.06 56.01 23.23
N SER A 178 -0.79 56.77 24.05
CA SER A 178 -1.89 57.64 23.62
C SER A 178 -1.42 58.80 22.72
N HIS A 179 -0.21 59.33 22.98
CA HIS A 179 0.36 60.44 22.22
C HIS A 179 1.02 59.99 20.91
N MET A 180 1.71 58.84 20.89
CA MET A 180 2.47 58.35 19.73
C MET A 180 1.64 57.46 18.80
N PHE A 181 0.60 56.80 19.34
CA PHE A 181 -0.23 55.84 18.63
C PHE A 181 -1.72 56.13 18.88
N ARG A 182 -2.21 57.27 18.38
CA ARG A 182 -3.64 57.64 18.47
C ARG A 182 -4.50 56.59 17.76
N PRO A 183 -5.47 55.91 18.41
CA PRO A 183 -6.43 55.06 17.72
C PRO A 183 -7.49 55.93 17.02
N PRO A 184 -7.93 55.61 15.79
CA PRO A 184 -9.15 56.19 15.23
C PRO A 184 -10.38 55.71 16.02
N ALA A 185 -11.36 56.60 16.20
CA ALA A 185 -12.58 56.37 16.96
C ALA A 185 -13.37 55.12 16.47
N GLU A 186 -13.88 54.34 17.43
CA GLU A 186 -14.71 53.15 17.22
C GLU A 186 -16.10 53.52 16.68
N GLU A 187 -16.46 52.99 15.51
CA GLU A 187 -17.87 52.85 15.10
C GLU A 187 -18.47 51.58 15.75
N PRO A 188 -19.75 51.58 16.15
CA PRO A 188 -20.37 50.44 16.83
C PRO A 188 -20.62 49.26 15.87
N PRO A 189 -20.65 48.01 16.38
CA PRO A 189 -20.66 46.81 15.57
C PRO A 189 -22.04 46.51 14.95
N PRO A 190 -22.11 45.87 13.76
CA PRO A 190 -23.37 45.38 13.22
C PRO A 190 -23.89 44.15 14.02
N PRO A 191 -25.22 43.95 14.08
CA PRO A 191 -25.84 42.93 14.91
C PRO A 191 -25.65 41.51 14.35
N ASN A 192 -25.44 40.57 15.27
CA ASN A 192 -25.39 39.12 15.07
C ASN A 192 -26.58 38.57 14.26
N LEU A 193 -26.30 37.79 13.21
CA LEU A 193 -27.23 36.80 12.67
C LEU A 193 -26.52 35.44 12.45
N GLY A 194 -26.87 34.48 13.31
CA GLY A 194 -27.06 33.08 12.95
C GLY A 194 -25.82 32.21 12.71
N ARG A 195 -25.26 31.63 13.78
CA ARG A 195 -24.43 30.42 13.71
C ARG A 195 -25.32 29.17 13.81
N PRO A 196 -25.20 28.18 12.91
CA PRO A 196 -25.45 26.79 13.28
C PRO A 196 -24.17 26.11 13.77
N ARG A 197 -24.40 25.33 14.82
CA ARG A 197 -23.49 24.61 15.71
C ARG A 197 -22.66 23.54 14.97
N ALA A 198 -21.39 23.44 15.34
CA ALA A 198 -20.51 22.33 14.97
C ALA A 198 -20.99 21.00 15.59
N PRO A 199 -20.46 19.87 15.11
CA PRO A 199 -19.90 18.92 16.07
C PRO A 199 -18.43 18.56 15.77
N GLU A 200 -17.71 18.60 16.88
CA GLU A 200 -16.43 18.02 17.30
C GLU A 200 -15.76 16.91 16.45
N ARG A 201 -14.47 17.18 16.13
CA ARG A 201 -13.20 16.40 16.33
C ARG A 201 -13.29 14.86 16.44
N PRO A 202 -12.27 14.03 16.06
CA PRO A 202 -10.83 14.29 16.29
C PRO A 202 -9.81 13.59 15.33
N HIS A 203 -8.52 13.81 15.63
CA HIS A 203 -7.33 13.04 15.25
C HIS A 203 -6.84 13.03 13.79
N ARG A 204 -5.77 13.80 13.58
CA ARG A 204 -4.75 13.63 12.54
C ARG A 204 -3.83 12.46 12.91
N PRO A 205 -3.64 11.46 12.03
CA PRO A 205 -2.39 10.77 11.87
C PRO A 205 -1.60 11.35 10.69
N ALA A 206 -0.30 11.10 10.72
CA ALA A 206 0.73 11.62 9.84
C ALA A 206 0.43 11.48 8.33
N GLU A 207 0.90 12.47 7.58
CA GLU A 207 1.10 12.36 6.13
C GLU A 207 2.20 11.32 5.83
N PRO A 208 2.00 10.47 4.82
CA PRO A 208 3.10 9.97 4.00
C PRO A 208 2.94 10.47 2.55
N ALA A 209 3.97 11.13 2.05
CA ALA A 209 4.27 11.18 0.62
C ALA A 209 5.32 10.08 0.32
N PRO A 210 5.63 9.72 -0.94
CA PRO A 210 4.83 9.64 -2.17
C PRO A 210 4.81 8.19 -2.73
N GLY A 211 3.77 7.78 -3.44
CA GLY A 211 3.69 6.44 -4.04
C GLY A 211 4.37 6.34 -5.41
N PRO A 212 4.99 5.19 -5.74
CA PRO A 212 4.85 4.57 -7.04
C PRO A 212 3.64 3.62 -6.99
N GLU A 213 2.65 3.91 -7.82
CA GLU A 213 1.40 3.16 -7.96
C GLU A 213 1.67 1.73 -8.50
N LEU A 214 0.88 0.74 -8.02
CA LEU A 214 0.76 -0.68 -8.45
C LEU A 214 1.37 -1.83 -7.60
N PRO A 215 1.68 -1.68 -6.30
CA PRO A 215 1.82 -2.84 -5.38
C PRO A 215 0.71 -2.99 -4.32
N GLU A 216 -0.18 -2.03 -4.14
CA GLU A 216 -1.13 -2.08 -3.02
C GLU A 216 -2.24 -3.13 -3.20
N GLU A 217 -2.74 -3.32 -4.43
CA GLU A 217 -3.83 -4.28 -4.70
C GLU A 217 -3.37 -5.73 -4.53
N THR A 218 -2.16 -6.05 -4.98
CA THR A 218 -1.55 -7.37 -4.81
C THR A 218 -1.30 -7.63 -3.32
N ASP A 219 -0.78 -6.65 -2.59
CA ASP A 219 -0.57 -6.76 -1.14
C ASP A 219 -1.88 -6.93 -0.35
N ILE A 220 -2.96 -6.24 -0.74
CA ILE A 220 -4.28 -6.42 -0.13
C ILE A 220 -4.77 -7.84 -0.36
N ARG A 221 -4.67 -8.33 -1.61
CA ARG A 221 -5.10 -9.69 -1.98
C ARG A 221 -4.29 -10.78 -1.27
N VAL A 222 -2.96 -10.63 -1.20
CA VAL A 222 -2.05 -11.51 -0.45
C VAL A 222 -2.46 -11.54 1.02
N LYS A 223 -2.68 -10.38 1.65
CA LYS A 223 -3.11 -10.28 3.06
C LYS A 223 -4.49 -10.90 3.30
N GLU A 224 -5.43 -10.79 2.38
CA GLU A 224 -6.74 -11.44 2.47
C GLU A 224 -6.64 -12.97 2.40
N LEU A 225 -5.89 -13.48 1.42
CA LEU A 225 -5.63 -14.92 1.28
C LEU A 225 -4.90 -15.47 2.51
N TYR A 226 -3.90 -14.74 3.00
CA TYR A 226 -3.19 -15.05 4.23
C TYR A 226 -4.13 -15.15 5.43
N ARG A 227 -4.98 -14.15 5.67
CA ARG A 227 -5.93 -14.15 6.80
C ARG A 227 -6.90 -15.34 6.73
N ARG A 228 -7.33 -15.74 5.54
CA ARG A 228 -8.19 -16.92 5.34
C ARG A 228 -7.44 -18.22 5.65
N LEU A 229 -6.19 -18.33 5.18
CA LEU A 229 -5.33 -19.49 5.42
C LEU A 229 -4.95 -19.65 6.88
N VAL A 230 -4.57 -18.56 7.56
CA VAL A 230 -4.23 -18.57 8.99
C VAL A 230 -5.41 -19.06 9.83
N ARG A 231 -6.61 -18.52 9.63
CA ARG A 231 -7.78 -18.97 10.40
C ARG A 231 -8.11 -20.45 10.22
N ARG A 232 -7.67 -21.07 9.12
CA ARG A 232 -7.95 -22.47 8.78
C ARG A 232 -6.84 -23.43 9.14
N LEU A 233 -5.58 -23.02 8.98
CA LEU A 233 -4.40 -23.87 9.10
C LEU A 233 -3.60 -23.61 10.39
N HIS A 234 -4.00 -22.65 11.22
CA HIS A 234 -3.25 -22.32 12.44
C HIS A 234 -3.27 -23.48 13.45
N PRO A 235 -2.11 -23.89 13.98
CA PRO A 235 -2.01 -25.02 14.91
C PRO A 235 -2.76 -24.81 16.23
N ASP A 236 -2.85 -23.59 16.79
CA ASP A 236 -3.66 -23.37 18.02
C ASP A 236 -5.17 -23.57 17.83
N LEU A 237 -5.67 -23.42 16.60
CA LEU A 237 -7.11 -23.58 16.33
C LEU A 237 -7.48 -25.05 16.10
N ARG A 238 -6.49 -25.95 16.03
CA ARG A 238 -6.69 -27.37 15.70
C ARG A 238 -6.02 -28.26 16.74
N ALA A 239 -6.81 -29.10 17.39
CA ALA A 239 -6.30 -30.17 18.26
C ALA A 239 -5.71 -31.35 17.46
N ASP A 240 -5.93 -31.40 16.15
CA ASP A 240 -5.54 -32.51 15.30
C ASP A 240 -4.10 -32.28 14.79
N CYS A 241 -3.15 -33.08 15.28
CA CYS A 241 -1.74 -33.07 14.89
C CYS A 241 -1.49 -33.62 13.46
N ASN A 242 -2.25 -33.17 12.46
CA ASN A 242 -2.09 -33.64 11.08
C ASN A 242 -0.84 -33.01 10.45
N ALA A 243 0.18 -33.84 10.22
CA ALA A 243 1.46 -33.45 9.62
C ALA A 243 1.31 -32.79 8.23
N ALA A 244 0.34 -33.21 7.42
CA ALA A 244 0.10 -32.62 6.09
C ALA A 244 -0.37 -31.16 6.18
N VAL A 245 -1.21 -30.85 7.19
CA VAL A 245 -1.71 -29.50 7.42
C VAL A 245 -0.64 -28.60 8.03
N SER A 246 0.22 -29.14 8.89
CA SER A 246 1.40 -28.42 9.39
C SER A 246 2.39 -28.09 8.25
N ALA A 247 2.57 -28.98 7.27
CA ALA A 247 3.38 -28.69 6.09
C ALA A 247 2.79 -27.54 5.26
N LEU A 248 1.47 -27.58 4.98
CA LEU A 248 0.77 -26.48 4.30
C LEU A 248 0.92 -25.15 5.06
N TRP A 249 0.87 -25.17 6.39
CA TRP A 249 1.08 -23.97 7.20
C TRP A 249 2.46 -23.33 6.98
N HIS A 250 3.55 -24.11 6.99
CA HIS A 250 4.88 -23.58 6.71
C HIS A 250 5.00 -23.01 5.30
N GLU A 251 4.35 -23.63 4.33
CA GLU A 251 4.34 -23.14 2.96
C GLU A 251 3.56 -21.85 2.77
N VAL A 252 2.49 -21.64 3.54
CA VAL A 252 1.74 -20.37 3.56
C VAL A 252 2.62 -19.23 4.07
N GLN A 253 3.44 -19.49 5.09
CA GLN A 253 4.38 -18.49 5.61
C GLN A 253 5.41 -18.08 4.55
N GLU A 254 5.97 -19.06 3.85
CA GLU A 254 6.91 -18.80 2.76
C GLU A 254 6.27 -18.05 1.57
N ALA A 255 5.07 -18.48 1.14
CA ALA A 255 4.36 -17.84 0.04
C ALA A 255 3.98 -16.38 0.36
N TYR A 256 3.63 -16.11 1.63
CA TYR A 256 3.37 -14.76 2.12
C TYR A 256 4.64 -13.89 2.11
N ALA A 257 5.78 -14.45 2.52
CA ALA A 257 7.06 -13.74 2.49
C ALA A 257 7.52 -13.40 1.06
N ALA A 258 7.16 -14.24 0.08
CA ALA A 258 7.43 -14.00 -1.33
C ALA A 258 6.38 -13.12 -2.03
N SER A 259 5.29 -12.72 -1.34
CA SER A 259 4.12 -12.05 -1.91
C SER A 259 3.53 -12.76 -3.15
N ASP A 260 3.65 -14.08 -3.22
CA ASP A 260 3.21 -14.88 -4.37
C ASP A 260 1.72 -15.23 -4.26
N VAL A 261 0.88 -14.41 -4.93
CA VAL A 261 -0.58 -14.59 -4.98
C VAL A 261 -0.97 -15.96 -5.54
N ALA A 262 -0.32 -16.42 -6.62
CA ALA A 262 -0.68 -17.67 -7.28
C ALA A 262 -0.46 -18.86 -6.33
N ARG A 263 0.68 -18.87 -5.63
CA ARG A 263 0.98 -19.88 -4.61
C ARG A 263 0.03 -19.81 -3.42
N MET A 264 -0.36 -18.63 -2.96
CA MET A 264 -1.36 -18.50 -1.88
C MET A 264 -2.74 -19.02 -2.30
N GLU A 265 -3.17 -18.82 -3.55
CA GLU A 265 -4.44 -19.34 -4.06
C GLU A 265 -4.42 -20.87 -4.23
N ILE A 266 -3.28 -21.45 -4.62
CA ILE A 266 -3.10 -22.92 -4.66
C ILE A 266 -3.16 -23.50 -3.24
N LEU A 267 -2.49 -22.88 -2.28
CA LEU A 267 -2.52 -23.32 -0.87
C LEU A 267 -3.92 -23.23 -0.26
N LEU A 268 -4.71 -22.22 -0.65
CA LEU A 268 -6.11 -22.10 -0.23
C LEU A 268 -6.95 -23.24 -0.79
N ALA A 269 -6.82 -23.54 -2.08
CA ALA A 269 -7.49 -24.67 -2.72
C ALA A 269 -7.13 -26.00 -2.03
N LEU A 270 -5.84 -26.24 -1.75
CA LEU A 270 -5.37 -27.44 -1.04
C LEU A 270 -5.94 -27.53 0.38
N SER A 271 -6.00 -26.41 1.11
CA SER A 271 -6.60 -26.38 2.45
C SER A 271 -8.09 -26.75 2.43
N ASP A 272 -8.82 -26.29 1.41
CA ASP A 272 -10.24 -26.59 1.23
C ASP A 272 -10.44 -28.07 0.86
N ILE A 273 -9.53 -28.65 0.07
CA ILE A 273 -9.54 -30.06 -0.29
C ILE A 273 -9.27 -30.96 0.93
N GLU A 274 -8.24 -30.67 1.73
CA GLU A 274 -7.94 -31.46 2.93
C GLU A 274 -9.05 -31.39 3.97
N THR A 275 -9.68 -30.21 4.14
CA THR A 275 -10.84 -30.05 5.04
C THR A 275 -12.05 -30.86 4.56
N ARG A 276 -12.25 -30.97 3.24
CA ARG A 276 -13.33 -31.79 2.66
C ARG A 276 -13.02 -33.29 2.67
N ARG A 277 -11.74 -33.69 2.68
CA ARG A 277 -11.33 -35.11 2.70
C ARG A 277 -11.67 -35.80 4.02
N THR A 278 -11.69 -35.06 5.13
CA THR A 278 -11.99 -35.61 6.46
C THR A 278 -13.47 -35.93 6.71
N ALA A 279 -14.40 -35.47 5.87
CA ALA A 279 -15.83 -35.78 5.99
C ALA A 279 -16.21 -36.83 4.92
N GLY A 280 -16.90 -37.92 5.29
CA GLY A 280 -17.29 -39.00 4.37
C GLY A 280 -17.90 -38.48 3.07
N GLN A 281 -17.08 -38.44 2.01
CA GLN A 281 -17.30 -37.55 0.89
C GLN A 281 -18.48 -38.00 0.03
N SER A 282 -19.41 -37.08 -0.24
CA SER A 282 -20.41 -37.29 -1.29
C SER A 282 -19.75 -37.17 -2.68
N LEU A 283 -20.36 -37.80 -3.69
CA LEU A 283 -19.86 -37.72 -5.06
C LEU A 283 -19.78 -36.27 -5.58
N SER A 284 -20.70 -35.39 -5.17
CA SER A 284 -20.66 -33.96 -5.49
C SER A 284 -19.47 -33.24 -4.83
N GLN A 285 -19.09 -33.61 -3.61
CA GLN A 285 -17.92 -33.06 -2.93
C GLN A 285 -16.62 -33.51 -3.62
N MET A 286 -16.55 -34.78 -4.04
CA MET A 286 -15.39 -35.30 -4.78
C MET A 286 -15.23 -34.61 -6.14
N GLN A 287 -16.33 -34.38 -6.86
CA GLN A 287 -16.30 -33.60 -8.11
C GLN A 287 -15.87 -32.15 -7.87
N ALA A 288 -16.35 -31.52 -6.80
CA ALA A 288 -15.92 -30.16 -6.45
C ALA A 288 -14.41 -30.12 -6.15
N VAL A 289 -13.89 -31.09 -5.40
CA VAL A 289 -12.44 -31.26 -5.15
C VAL A 289 -11.69 -31.42 -6.47
N ARG A 290 -12.18 -32.26 -7.39
CA ARG A 290 -11.55 -32.44 -8.71
C ARG A 290 -11.45 -31.12 -9.48
N THR A 291 -12.53 -30.35 -9.56
CA THR A 291 -12.53 -29.05 -10.25
C THR A 291 -11.60 -28.03 -9.58
N GLU A 292 -11.43 -28.12 -8.27
CA GLU A 292 -10.53 -27.25 -7.51
C GLU A 292 -9.07 -27.62 -7.74
N LEU A 293 -8.75 -28.91 -7.82
CA LEU A 293 -7.43 -29.42 -8.22
C LEU A 293 -7.08 -29.04 -9.66
N GLU A 294 -7.99 -29.23 -10.61
CA GLU A 294 -7.78 -28.85 -12.02
C GLU A 294 -7.51 -27.33 -12.14
N ARG A 295 -8.24 -26.50 -11.41
CA ARG A 295 -7.99 -25.05 -11.38
C ARG A 295 -6.65 -24.69 -10.74
N ALA A 296 -6.27 -25.39 -9.68
CA ALA A 296 -4.97 -25.18 -9.03
C ALA A 296 -3.82 -25.57 -9.96
N LEU A 297 -3.96 -26.70 -10.67
CA LEU A 297 -3.03 -27.14 -11.71
C LEU A 297 -2.90 -26.11 -12.83
N GLN A 298 -4.00 -25.64 -13.40
CA GLN A 298 -3.96 -24.63 -14.47
C GLN A 298 -3.28 -23.33 -14.02
N ARG A 299 -3.50 -22.90 -12.77
CA ARG A 299 -2.79 -21.74 -12.21
C ARG A 299 -1.29 -22.00 -12.11
N LEU A 300 -0.91 -23.17 -11.60
CA LEU A 300 0.50 -23.54 -11.43
C LEU A 300 1.22 -23.74 -12.76
N GLU A 301 0.60 -24.40 -13.73
CA GLU A 301 1.10 -24.58 -15.09
C GLU A 301 1.31 -23.23 -15.77
N LYS A 302 0.37 -22.28 -15.61
CA LYS A 302 0.53 -20.93 -16.12
C LYS A 302 1.74 -20.24 -15.49
N SER A 303 1.89 -20.31 -14.16
CA SER A 303 3.05 -19.74 -13.47
C SER A 303 4.36 -20.41 -13.91
N LEU A 304 4.37 -21.73 -14.11
CA LEU A 304 5.54 -22.45 -14.62
C LEU A 304 5.88 -22.04 -16.05
N LEU A 305 4.89 -21.85 -16.92
CA LEU A 305 5.12 -21.39 -18.29
C LEU A 305 5.66 -19.96 -18.35
N GLU A 306 5.20 -19.09 -17.44
CA GLU A 306 5.78 -17.75 -17.25
C GLU A 306 7.25 -17.86 -16.77
N ALA A 307 7.52 -18.78 -15.84
CA ALA A 307 8.88 -19.06 -15.35
C ALA A 307 9.81 -19.67 -16.40
N GLU A 308 9.32 -20.55 -17.28
CA GLU A 308 10.06 -21.11 -18.41
C GLU A 308 10.51 -20.02 -19.40
N GLY A 309 9.73 -18.94 -19.50
CA GLY A 309 10.10 -17.76 -20.26
C GLY A 309 11.16 -16.88 -19.60
N GLU A 310 11.42 -17.06 -18.29
CA GLU A 310 12.46 -16.32 -17.59
C GLU A 310 13.86 -16.87 -17.95
N ASP A 311 14.82 -15.97 -18.16
CA ASP A 311 16.24 -16.29 -18.40
C ASP A 311 16.89 -17.09 -17.25
N ALA A 312 16.26 -17.12 -16.08
CA ALA A 312 16.69 -17.90 -14.92
C ALA A 312 16.27 -19.37 -14.99
N TRP A 313 15.37 -19.79 -15.89
CA TRP A 313 14.85 -21.16 -15.94
C TRP A 313 15.95 -22.20 -16.15
N ASP A 314 15.88 -23.31 -15.39
CA ASP A 314 16.84 -24.42 -15.41
C ASP A 314 18.33 -24.00 -15.25
N PHE A 315 18.59 -22.77 -14.78
CA PHE A 315 19.93 -22.21 -14.73
C PHE A 315 20.86 -23.00 -13.81
N ALA A 316 20.34 -23.59 -12.72
CA ALA A 316 21.17 -24.41 -11.83
C ALA A 316 21.61 -25.72 -12.50
N ARG A 317 20.90 -26.19 -13.53
CA ARG A 317 21.24 -27.41 -14.29
C ARG A 317 22.06 -27.11 -15.54
N LEU A 318 21.64 -26.14 -16.34
CA LEU A 318 22.26 -25.83 -17.64
C LEU A 318 23.49 -24.92 -17.52
N GLY A 319 23.52 -24.08 -16.49
CA GLY A 319 24.56 -23.07 -16.31
C GLY A 319 24.52 -21.96 -17.38
N PRO A 320 25.53 -21.08 -17.38
CA PRO A 320 25.54 -19.93 -18.27
C PRO A 320 25.87 -20.32 -19.71
N THR A 321 24.90 -20.14 -20.60
CA THR A 321 25.12 -20.29 -22.04
C THR A 321 25.64 -18.98 -22.66
N PRO A 322 26.46 -19.04 -23.72
CA PRO A 322 27.00 -17.83 -24.36
C PRO A 322 25.90 -16.94 -24.97
N GLY A 323 24.80 -17.54 -25.45
CA GLY A 323 23.65 -16.79 -25.95
C GLY A 323 22.91 -16.01 -24.85
N LEU A 324 22.76 -16.62 -23.67
CA LEU A 324 22.18 -15.98 -22.49
C LEU A 324 23.04 -14.78 -22.04
N ARG A 325 24.37 -14.94 -22.01
CA ARG A 325 25.29 -13.86 -21.66
C ARG A 325 25.10 -12.63 -22.55
N THR A 326 25.06 -12.81 -23.87
CA THR A 326 24.90 -11.71 -24.83
C THR A 326 23.53 -11.04 -24.73
N ARG A 327 22.47 -11.81 -24.42
CA ARG A 327 21.12 -11.26 -24.20
C ARG A 327 21.08 -10.39 -22.96
N VAL A 328 21.51 -10.92 -21.81
CA VAL A 328 21.55 -10.18 -20.54
C VAL A 328 22.44 -8.93 -20.65
N GLU A 329 23.58 -9.02 -21.35
CA GLU A 329 24.45 -7.85 -21.57
C GLU A 329 23.75 -6.75 -22.37
N ARG A 330 22.96 -7.12 -23.38
CA ARG A 330 22.21 -6.17 -24.20
C ARG A 330 21.07 -5.52 -23.43
N GLU A 331 20.36 -6.28 -22.61
CA GLU A 331 19.31 -5.77 -21.71
C GLU A 331 19.90 -4.76 -20.71
N LEU A 332 21.00 -5.12 -20.05
CA LEU A 332 21.68 -4.21 -19.11
C LEU A 332 22.29 -2.96 -19.74
N LYS A 333 22.42 -2.91 -21.07
CA LYS A 333 22.88 -1.73 -21.81
C LYS A 333 21.73 -0.90 -22.37
N SER A 334 20.53 -1.47 -22.50
CA SER A 334 19.35 -0.76 -22.98
C SER A 334 18.55 -0.10 -21.86
N ASP A 335 18.61 -0.67 -20.65
CA ASP A 335 18.04 -0.11 -19.42
C ASP A 335 18.88 1.05 -18.87
#